data_AF-A0A9D9MHX7-F1
#
_entry.id   AF-A0A9D9MHX7-F1
#
_cell.length_a   1.000
_cell.length_b   1.000
_cell.length_c   1.000
_cell.angle_alpha   90.00
_cell.angle_beta   90.00
_cell.angle_gamma   90.00
#
_symmetry.space_group_name_H-M   'P 1'
#
loop_
_entity.id
_entity.type
_entity.pdbx_description
1 polymer ?
#
loop_
_entity_poly.entity_id
_entity_poly.type
_entity_poly.pdbx_seq_one_letter_code
_entity_poly.pdbx_strand_id
1 'polypeptide(L)'
;MKVALKLSAVFIVSIFILSCVTKQESSAKYSVYVTDSQKFELLPPSAFEENMDRFQNITGQFQGKVHIFGAYIKSSQEEVAITFFNQMGGSVGDLLFTGDSLEANSHFTPQGTKFEYMMADFQFCYCQKDVLASSLEAAGLRFDVLEQDGKEIRQIWSGDQLVIQVERTKNQTKLQNFLRQYSYDIQEGT
;
A
#
# COMPACT_ATOMS: atom_id res chain seq x y z
N MET A 1 -28.03 53.50 48.48
CA MET A 1 -27.22 54.51 47.76
C MET A 1 -26.59 53.82 46.55
N LYS A 2 -26.70 54.43 45.35
CA LYS A 2 -26.21 53.95 44.04
C LYS A 2 -24.71 53.57 44.12
N VAL A 3 -24.15 52.63 43.35
CA VAL A 3 -23.80 52.76 41.92
C VAL A 3 -23.32 51.40 41.34
N ALA A 4 -23.84 51.07 40.15
CA ALA A 4 -23.32 50.40 38.94
C ALA A 4 -22.30 49.23 39.04
N LEU A 5 -22.54 48.05 38.44
CA LEU A 5 -22.69 47.67 37.01
C LEU A 5 -21.36 47.62 36.22
N LYS A 6 -21.12 46.44 35.63
CA LYS A 6 -20.18 46.05 34.56
C LYS A 6 -18.77 45.63 34.97
N LEU A 7 -18.51 44.33 34.89
CA LEU A 7 -17.38 43.80 34.11
C LEU A 7 -17.71 42.34 33.74
N SER A 8 -18.71 42.19 32.87
CA SER A 8 -18.75 41.07 31.93
C SER A 8 -17.57 41.20 30.98
N ALA A 9 -17.07 40.05 30.55
CA ALA A 9 -15.96 39.82 29.62
C ALA A 9 -14.63 39.59 30.34
N VAL A 10 -13.89 38.61 29.84
CA VAL A 10 -12.58 38.11 30.32
C VAL A 10 -12.68 36.99 31.36
N PHE A 11 -13.26 35.85 30.98
CA PHE A 11 -12.59 34.54 31.07
C PHE A 11 -13.32 33.44 30.29
N ILE A 12 -13.84 33.77 29.09
CA ILE A 12 -14.27 32.80 28.07
C ILE A 12 -13.21 32.85 26.96
N VAL A 13 -11.95 32.57 27.32
CA VAL A 13 -10.84 32.44 26.36
C VAL A 13 -9.88 31.36 26.90
N SER A 14 -10.40 30.16 27.14
CA SER A 14 -9.57 28.99 27.49
C SER A 14 -10.13 27.66 26.94
N ILE A 15 -11.02 27.71 25.94
CA ILE A 15 -11.65 26.51 25.34
C ILE A 15 -11.13 26.18 23.93
N PHE A 16 -10.17 26.93 23.37
CA PHE A 16 -9.77 26.76 21.96
C PHE A 16 -8.29 26.45 21.72
N ILE A 17 -7.63 25.72 22.63
CA ILE A 17 -6.27 25.25 22.38
C ILE A 17 -6.21 23.77 22.76
N LEU A 18 -5.78 22.93 21.81
CA LEU A 18 -5.57 21.46 21.88
C LEU A 18 -6.59 20.56 21.16
N SER A 19 -7.09 20.97 20.00
CA SER A 19 -7.46 19.99 18.97
C SER A 19 -7.13 20.50 17.58
N CYS A 20 -5.82 20.64 17.31
CA CYS A 20 -5.30 20.38 15.98
C CYS A 20 -4.67 18.99 16.01
N VAL A 21 -5.51 17.95 16.04
CA VAL A 21 -5.15 16.76 15.27
C VAL A 21 -5.37 17.19 13.83
N THR A 22 -4.32 17.73 13.23
CA THR A 22 -4.26 17.83 11.77
C THR A 22 -4.30 16.38 11.30
N LYS A 23 -5.49 15.88 10.93
CA LYS A 23 -5.56 14.77 10.00
C LYS A 23 -4.84 15.27 8.76
N GLN A 24 -3.59 14.86 8.62
CA GLN A 24 -2.90 14.95 7.35
C GLN A 24 -3.63 13.96 6.44
N GLU A 25 -4.75 14.40 5.87
CA GLU A 25 -5.33 13.78 4.68
C GLU A 25 -4.34 14.05 3.54
N SER A 26 -3.23 13.31 3.55
CA SER A 26 -2.57 12.94 2.32
C SER A 26 -3.52 11.94 1.65
N SER A 27 -4.50 12.46 0.91
CA SER A 27 -5.20 11.64 -0.08
C SER A 27 -4.14 11.33 -1.14
N ALA A 28 -3.64 10.11 -1.21
CA ALA A 28 -2.69 9.80 -2.26
C ALA A 28 -3.37 10.03 -3.61
N LYS A 29 -2.67 10.72 -4.50
CA LYS A 29 -3.23 11.18 -5.78
C LYS A 29 -3.53 10.04 -6.76
N TYR A 30 -3.01 8.85 -6.49
CA TYR A 30 -3.04 7.71 -7.38
C TYR A 30 -4.07 6.69 -6.92
N SER A 31 -4.91 6.26 -7.85
CA SER A 31 -5.90 5.21 -7.62
C SER A 31 -5.78 4.12 -8.67
N VAL A 32 -5.98 2.88 -8.26
CA VAL A 32 -6.08 1.72 -9.16
C VAL A 32 -7.45 1.09 -9.05
N TYR A 33 -7.90 0.47 -10.14
CA TYR A 33 -9.11 -0.34 -10.11
C TYR A 33 -8.78 -1.71 -9.52
N VAL A 34 -9.33 -2.05 -8.36
CA VAL A 34 -9.18 -3.41 -7.80
C VAL A 34 -10.07 -4.37 -8.58
N THR A 35 -11.29 -3.92 -8.90
CA THR A 35 -12.25 -4.56 -9.81
C THR A 35 -12.63 -3.60 -10.94
N ASP A 36 -13.60 -3.96 -11.78
CA ASP A 36 -14.07 -3.07 -12.86
C ASP A 36 -14.74 -1.78 -12.36
N SER A 37 -15.13 -1.69 -11.09
CA SER A 37 -15.86 -0.55 -10.52
C SER A 37 -15.29 0.00 -9.22
N GLN A 38 -14.66 -0.83 -8.38
CA GLN A 38 -14.09 -0.39 -7.10
C GLN A 38 -12.64 0.07 -7.28
N LYS A 39 -12.33 1.27 -6.77
CA LYS A 39 -11.00 1.87 -6.81
C LYS A 39 -10.35 1.88 -5.45
N PHE A 40 -9.09 1.49 -5.39
CA PHE A 40 -8.23 1.66 -4.23
C PHE A 40 -7.31 2.86 -4.47
N GLU A 41 -7.33 3.81 -3.55
CA GLU A 41 -6.34 4.88 -3.49
C GLU A 41 -5.07 4.33 -2.85
N LEU A 42 -3.92 4.58 -3.48
CA LEU A 42 -2.64 4.15 -2.91
C LEU A 42 -2.50 4.74 -1.50
N LEU A 43 -1.87 4.01 -0.60
CA LEU A 43 -1.64 4.51 0.76
C LEU A 43 -0.33 5.32 0.80
N PRO A 44 -0.16 6.28 1.73
CA PRO A 44 1.13 6.93 1.92
C PRO A 44 2.20 5.92 2.39
N PRO A 45 3.51 6.17 2.15
CA PRO A 45 4.60 5.30 2.61
C PRO A 45 4.60 5.01 4.12
N SER A 46 4.07 5.92 4.94
CA SER A 46 3.87 5.71 6.38
C SER A 46 2.92 4.56 6.73
N ALA A 47 2.15 4.03 5.78
CA ALA A 47 1.23 2.92 5.97
C ALA A 47 1.90 1.55 5.92
N PHE A 48 3.18 1.44 5.55
CA PHE A 48 3.92 0.17 5.59
C PHE A 48 4.11 -0.31 7.04
N GLU A 49 4.09 -1.64 7.23
CA GLU A 49 4.27 -2.25 8.57
C GLU A 49 5.66 -2.03 9.14
N GLU A 50 6.66 -2.03 8.26
CA GLU A 50 8.06 -1.90 8.59
C GLU A 50 8.82 -1.15 7.50
N ASN A 51 9.93 -0.55 7.91
CA ASN A 51 10.93 -0.07 6.97
C ASN A 51 11.67 -1.29 6.39
N MET A 52 11.88 -1.28 5.09
CA MET A 52 12.54 -2.35 4.36
C MET A 52 13.84 -1.83 3.78
N ASP A 53 14.88 -2.65 3.87
CA ASP A 53 16.15 -2.44 3.17
C ASP A 53 16.68 -3.83 2.80
N ARG A 54 16.08 -4.42 1.76
CA ARG A 54 16.31 -5.84 1.43
C ARG A 54 16.14 -6.14 -0.04
N PHE A 55 16.83 -7.20 -0.46
CA PHE A 55 16.65 -7.79 -1.78
C PHE A 55 15.56 -8.87 -1.75
N GLN A 56 14.82 -9.01 -2.83
CA GLN A 56 13.78 -10.02 -3.03
C GLN A 56 13.92 -10.66 -4.41
N ASN A 57 13.66 -11.97 -4.48
CA ASN A 57 13.50 -12.65 -5.77
C ASN A 57 12.02 -12.81 -6.05
N ILE A 58 11.57 -12.33 -7.21
CA ILE A 58 10.16 -12.32 -7.59
C ILE A 58 9.98 -13.25 -8.78
N THR A 59 9.09 -14.22 -8.62
CA THR A 59 8.57 -15.06 -9.71
C THR A 59 7.14 -14.64 -9.98
N GLY A 60 6.92 -13.94 -11.09
CA GLY A 60 5.59 -13.56 -11.57
C GLY A 60 5.05 -14.54 -12.60
N GLN A 61 3.77 -14.85 -12.53
CA GLN A 61 3.06 -15.65 -13.53
C GLN A 61 1.89 -14.86 -14.10
N PHE A 62 1.78 -14.78 -15.43
CA PHE A 62 0.65 -14.15 -16.12
C PHE A 62 0.37 -14.87 -17.44
N GLN A 63 -0.88 -15.25 -17.67
CA GLN A 63 -1.31 -15.96 -18.89
C GLN A 63 -0.43 -17.16 -19.25
N GLY A 64 -0.01 -17.94 -18.24
CA GLY A 64 0.85 -19.12 -18.42
C GLY A 64 2.34 -18.81 -18.68
N LYS A 65 2.74 -17.54 -18.77
CA LYS A 65 4.15 -17.14 -18.85
C LYS A 65 4.69 -16.88 -17.47
N VAL A 66 5.94 -17.29 -17.25
CA VAL A 66 6.68 -17.09 -16.00
C VAL A 66 7.78 -16.07 -16.24
N HIS A 67 7.88 -15.09 -15.35
CA HIS A 67 8.88 -14.03 -15.34
C HIS A 67 9.61 -14.06 -14.01
N ILE A 68 10.94 -14.02 -14.04
CA ILE A 68 11.77 -14.06 -12.83
C ILE A 68 12.71 -12.85 -12.86
N PHE A 69 12.69 -12.07 -11.79
CA PHE A 69 13.53 -10.89 -11.62
C PHE A 69 13.85 -10.64 -10.16
N GLY A 70 14.93 -9.90 -9.93
CA GLY A 70 15.29 -9.40 -8.59
C GLY A 70 14.67 -8.03 -8.35
N ALA A 71 14.41 -7.71 -7.08
CA ALA A 71 14.04 -6.37 -6.66
C ALA A 71 14.80 -6.00 -5.38
N TYR A 72 15.40 -4.81 -5.34
CA TYR A 72 15.92 -4.22 -4.11
C TYR A 72 14.94 -3.16 -3.63
N ILE A 73 14.46 -3.32 -2.39
CA ILE A 73 13.45 -2.47 -1.78
C ILE A 73 14.11 -1.61 -0.71
N LYS A 74 13.86 -0.31 -0.77
CA LYS A 74 14.08 0.63 0.33
C LYS A 74 12.75 1.29 0.68
N SER A 75 12.25 1.11 1.90
CA SER A 75 11.07 1.82 2.38
C SER A 75 11.34 2.54 3.69
N SER A 76 10.73 3.71 3.81
CA SER A 76 10.69 4.53 5.02
C SER A 76 9.27 5.06 5.22
N GLN A 77 9.08 5.90 6.23
CA GLN A 77 7.79 6.58 6.44
C GLN A 77 7.49 7.63 5.36
N GLU A 78 8.49 8.05 4.58
CA GLU A 78 8.37 9.15 3.61
C GLU A 78 8.36 8.65 2.16
N GLU A 79 9.04 7.53 1.88
CA GLU A 79 9.17 7.02 0.50
C GLU A 79 9.33 5.50 0.43
N VAL A 80 8.98 4.95 -0.73
CA VAL A 80 9.25 3.58 -1.15
C VAL A 80 9.98 3.62 -2.49
N ALA A 81 11.21 3.11 -2.51
CA ALA A 81 12.04 2.95 -3.70
C ALA A 81 12.24 1.46 -4.00
N ILE A 82 12.04 1.07 -5.25
CA ILE A 82 12.20 -0.29 -5.75
C ILE A 82 13.07 -0.26 -6.99
N THR A 83 14.23 -0.91 -6.94
CA THR A 83 15.08 -1.14 -8.13
C THR A 83 14.89 -2.57 -8.60
N PHE A 84 14.56 -2.75 -9.88
CA PHE A 84 14.37 -4.05 -10.50
C PHE A 84 15.64 -4.50 -11.24
N PHE A 85 15.98 -5.77 -11.12
CA PHE A 85 17.16 -6.38 -11.71
C PHE A 85 16.78 -7.56 -12.61
N ASN A 86 17.45 -7.69 -13.74
CA ASN A 86 17.40 -8.93 -14.51
C ASN A 86 18.21 -10.05 -13.84
N GLN A 87 18.15 -11.25 -14.39
CA GLN A 87 18.86 -12.43 -13.87
C GLN A 87 20.40 -12.31 -13.90
N MET A 88 20.95 -11.36 -14.67
CA MET A 88 22.38 -11.07 -14.72
C MET A 88 22.81 -9.99 -13.72
N GLY A 89 21.89 -9.48 -12.89
CA GLY A 89 22.15 -8.42 -11.91
C GLY A 89 22.20 -7.01 -12.51
N GLY A 90 21.87 -6.84 -13.80
CA GLY A 90 21.74 -5.52 -14.40
C GLY A 90 20.42 -4.86 -14.00
N SER A 91 20.46 -3.59 -13.60
CA SER A 91 19.23 -2.82 -13.36
C SER A 91 18.43 -2.71 -14.67
N VAL A 92 17.12 -2.94 -14.56
CA VAL A 92 16.16 -2.85 -15.67
C VAL A 92 15.06 -1.82 -15.44
N GLY A 93 15.05 -1.19 -14.28
CA GLY A 93 14.18 -0.08 -13.96
C GLY A 93 14.08 0.20 -12.47
N ASP A 94 13.46 1.33 -12.16
CA ASP A 94 13.27 1.87 -10.83
C ASP A 94 11.84 2.39 -10.68
N LEU A 95 11.31 2.29 -9.46
CA LEU A 95 10.05 2.86 -9.03
C LEU A 95 10.26 3.62 -7.72
N LEU A 96 9.89 4.89 -7.67
CA LEU A 96 9.92 5.73 -6.48
C LEU A 96 8.52 6.24 -6.19
N PHE A 97 8.09 6.09 -4.94
CA PHE A 97 6.78 6.52 -4.47
C PHE A 97 6.90 7.29 -3.16
N THR A 98 6.33 8.50 -3.12
CA THR A 98 6.41 9.41 -1.96
C THR A 98 5.04 9.70 -1.33
N GLY A 99 3.98 9.01 -1.79
CA GLY A 99 2.58 9.37 -1.47
C GLY A 99 2.00 10.40 -2.44
N ASP A 100 2.77 11.45 -2.73
CA ASP A 100 2.35 12.54 -3.62
C ASP A 100 2.81 12.35 -5.07
N SER A 101 3.92 11.64 -5.28
CA SER A 101 4.46 11.29 -6.60
C SER A 101 4.68 9.79 -6.73
N LEU A 102 4.49 9.29 -7.96
CA LEU A 102 4.91 7.98 -8.41
C LEU A 102 5.76 8.16 -9.66
N GLU A 103 7.06 7.96 -9.51
CA GLU A 103 8.04 8.09 -10.58
C GLU A 103 8.56 6.71 -10.95
N ALA A 104 8.57 6.41 -12.25
CA ALA A 104 9.04 5.12 -12.72
C ALA A 104 9.89 5.31 -13.96
N ASN A 105 11.03 4.62 -13.98
CA ASN A 105 11.89 4.53 -15.14
C ASN A 105 12.11 3.05 -15.44
N SER A 106 11.68 2.55 -16.58
CA SER A 106 11.90 1.14 -16.92
C SER A 106 12.19 0.94 -18.38
N HIS A 107 13.18 0.09 -18.64
CA HIS A 107 13.46 -0.47 -19.95
C HIS A 107 12.71 -1.78 -20.19
N PHE A 108 11.97 -2.27 -19.19
CA PHE A 108 11.40 -3.62 -19.14
C PHE A 108 9.88 -3.67 -19.08
N THR A 109 9.18 -2.57 -18.77
CA THR A 109 7.72 -2.62 -18.70
C THR A 109 7.11 -2.98 -20.06
N PRO A 110 6.36 -4.10 -20.15
CA PRO A 110 5.52 -4.36 -21.30
C PRO A 110 4.60 -3.17 -21.54
N GLN A 111 4.28 -2.85 -22.80
CA GLN A 111 3.32 -1.80 -23.11
C GLN A 111 2.02 -2.03 -22.33
N GLY A 112 1.63 -1.07 -21.50
CA GLY A 112 0.38 -1.09 -20.74
C GLY A 112 0.48 -1.48 -19.27
N THR A 113 1.63 -1.94 -18.76
CA THR A 113 1.80 -2.14 -17.32
C THR A 113 1.87 -0.79 -16.61
N LYS A 114 0.89 -0.54 -15.72
CA LYS A 114 0.81 0.67 -14.91
C LYS A 114 1.48 0.43 -13.56
N PHE A 115 2.53 1.18 -13.25
CA PHE A 115 3.30 1.03 -12.02
C PHE A 115 2.46 1.26 -10.76
N GLU A 116 1.36 1.99 -10.87
CA GLU A 116 0.37 2.16 -9.82
C GLU A 116 -0.18 0.81 -9.34
N TYR A 117 -0.39 -0.14 -10.26
CA TYR A 117 -0.87 -1.48 -9.90
C TYR A 117 0.21 -2.31 -9.21
N MET A 118 1.47 -2.17 -9.63
CA MET A 118 2.58 -2.82 -8.93
C MET A 118 2.73 -2.28 -7.51
N MET A 119 2.60 -0.96 -7.32
CA MET A 119 2.62 -0.35 -5.99
C MET A 119 1.40 -0.79 -5.15
N ALA A 120 0.21 -0.87 -5.74
CA ALA A 120 -0.97 -1.38 -5.03
C ALA A 120 -0.79 -2.83 -4.57
N ASP A 121 -0.30 -3.72 -5.44
CA ASP A 121 0.00 -5.11 -5.09
C ASP A 121 1.05 -5.20 -3.97
N PHE A 122 2.07 -4.34 -4.02
CA PHE A 122 3.08 -4.22 -2.98
C PHE A 122 2.46 -3.75 -1.64
N GLN A 123 1.55 -2.78 -1.67
CA GLN A 123 0.83 -2.30 -0.48
C GLN A 123 -0.10 -3.37 0.10
N PHE A 124 -0.79 -4.16 -0.74
CA PHE A 124 -1.61 -5.28 -0.26
C PHE A 124 -0.78 -6.30 0.51
N CYS A 125 0.47 -6.50 0.09
CA CYS A 125 1.40 -7.38 0.79
C CYS A 125 1.87 -6.79 2.12
N TYR A 126 2.28 -5.52 2.16
CA TYR A 126 3.15 -5.04 3.23
C TYR A 126 2.64 -3.82 4.02
N CYS A 127 1.48 -3.27 3.70
CA CYS A 127 0.85 -2.22 4.51
C CYS A 127 0.20 -2.79 5.78
N GLN A 128 0.07 -1.94 6.79
CA GLN A 128 -0.58 -2.25 8.05
C GLN A 128 -2.04 -2.67 7.81
N LYS A 129 -2.43 -3.80 8.42
CA LYS A 129 -3.74 -4.43 8.25
C LYS A 129 -4.89 -3.45 8.44
N ASP A 130 -4.89 -2.68 9.52
CA ASP A 130 -6.00 -1.79 9.88
C ASP A 130 -6.14 -0.60 8.91
N VAL A 131 -5.01 -0.08 8.43
CA VAL A 131 -4.99 1.01 7.44
C VAL A 131 -5.50 0.50 6.10
N LEU A 132 -5.06 -0.69 5.71
CA LEU A 132 -5.50 -1.32 4.47
C LEU A 132 -6.98 -1.69 4.51
N ALA A 133 -7.46 -2.24 5.63
CA ALA A 133 -8.87 -2.54 5.86
C ALA A 133 -9.75 -1.29 5.68
N SER A 134 -9.40 -0.21 6.38
CA SER A 134 -10.14 1.05 6.35
C SER A 134 -10.24 1.63 4.93
N SER A 135 -9.14 1.58 4.16
CA SER A 135 -9.10 2.10 2.79
C SER A 135 -9.90 1.22 1.82
N LEU A 136 -9.78 -0.11 1.92
CA LEU A 136 -10.53 -1.05 1.08
C LEU A 136 -12.04 -1.00 1.37
N GLU A 137 -12.44 -0.91 2.63
CA GLU A 137 -13.84 -0.78 3.03
C GLU A 137 -14.47 0.52 2.52
N ALA A 138 -13.73 1.63 2.57
CA ALA A 138 -14.16 2.90 1.99
C ALA A 138 -14.37 2.81 0.47
N ALA A 139 -13.61 1.93 -0.21
CA ALA A 139 -13.77 1.60 -1.62
C ALA A 139 -14.91 0.60 -1.91
N GLY A 140 -15.60 0.09 -0.89
CA GLY A 140 -16.65 -0.92 -1.01
C GLY A 140 -16.13 -2.33 -1.24
N LEU A 141 -14.90 -2.63 -0.78
CA LEU A 141 -14.29 -3.96 -0.79
C LEU A 141 -14.23 -4.50 0.65
N ARG A 142 -14.41 -5.81 0.83
CA ARG A 142 -14.22 -6.44 2.13
C ARG A 142 -12.78 -6.93 2.25
N PHE A 143 -12.15 -6.69 3.40
CA PHE A 143 -10.81 -7.14 3.71
C PHE A 143 -10.82 -8.07 4.92
N ASP A 144 -10.43 -9.33 4.70
CA ASP A 144 -10.35 -10.33 5.76
C ASP A 144 -8.88 -10.70 6.01
N VAL A 145 -8.51 -10.87 7.28
CA VAL A 145 -7.19 -11.38 7.67
C VAL A 145 -7.36 -12.63 8.53
N LEU A 146 -6.69 -13.70 8.14
CA LEU A 146 -6.67 -14.98 8.84
C LEU A 146 -5.24 -15.30 9.27
N GLU A 147 -5.07 -15.85 10.47
CA GLU A 147 -3.80 -16.39 10.95
C GLU A 147 -3.94 -17.92 11.02
N GLN A 148 -3.22 -18.65 10.18
CA GLN A 148 -3.30 -20.10 10.11
C GLN A 148 -1.92 -20.72 9.83
N ASP A 149 -1.55 -21.75 10.59
CA ASP A 149 -0.32 -22.55 10.36
C ASP A 149 0.97 -21.71 10.28
N GLY A 150 1.05 -20.64 11.08
CA GLY A 150 2.18 -19.70 11.07
C GLY A 150 2.23 -18.79 9.83
N LYS A 151 1.13 -18.69 9.11
CA LYS A 151 0.92 -17.80 7.96
C LYS A 151 -0.14 -16.77 8.28
N GLU A 152 0.10 -15.59 7.75
CA GLU A 152 -0.92 -14.57 7.64
C GLU A 152 -1.53 -14.65 6.23
N ILE A 153 -2.86 -14.70 6.14
CA ILE A 153 -3.60 -14.75 4.89
C ILE A 153 -4.51 -13.53 4.82
N ARG A 154 -4.24 -12.64 3.86
CA ARG A 154 -5.06 -11.47 3.57
C ARG A 154 -5.94 -11.76 2.37
N GLN A 155 -7.20 -11.36 2.43
CA GLN A 155 -8.16 -11.59 1.35
C GLN A 155 -8.94 -10.31 1.06
N ILE A 156 -8.96 -9.91 -0.21
CA ILE A 156 -9.73 -8.77 -0.71
C ILE A 156 -10.90 -9.31 -1.53
N TRP A 157 -12.12 -8.98 -1.12
CA TRP A 157 -13.36 -9.44 -1.73
C TRP A 157 -14.17 -8.30 -2.32
N SER A 158 -14.89 -8.61 -3.41
CA SER A 158 -15.95 -7.77 -3.97
C SER A 158 -17.26 -8.55 -3.91
N GLY A 159 -18.13 -8.19 -2.97
CA GLY A 159 -19.27 -9.02 -2.60
C GLY A 159 -18.80 -10.42 -2.17
N ASP A 160 -19.27 -11.46 -2.87
CA ASP A 160 -18.92 -12.86 -2.60
C ASP A 160 -17.72 -13.37 -3.44
N GLN A 161 -17.14 -12.52 -4.29
CA GLN A 161 -16.01 -12.88 -5.14
C GLN A 161 -14.68 -12.54 -4.47
N LEU A 162 -13.83 -13.55 -4.27
CA LEU A 162 -12.43 -13.34 -3.87
C LEU A 162 -11.66 -12.75 -5.06
N VAL A 163 -11.09 -11.57 -4.89
CA VAL A 163 -10.38 -10.83 -5.95
C VAL A 163 -8.89 -11.02 -5.81
N ILE A 164 -8.34 -10.81 -4.62
CA ILE A 164 -6.92 -10.96 -4.31
C ILE A 164 -6.76 -11.75 -3.02
N GLN A 165 -5.77 -12.66 -3.00
CA GLN A 165 -5.28 -13.28 -1.78
C GLN A 165 -3.78 -13.03 -1.66
N VAL A 166 -3.33 -12.70 -0.45
CA VAL A 166 -1.91 -12.66 -0.10
C VAL A 166 -1.67 -13.67 1.02
N GLU A 167 -0.70 -14.55 0.84
CA GLU A 167 -0.18 -15.42 1.90
C GLU A 167 1.22 -14.97 2.29
N ARG A 168 1.44 -14.66 3.57
CA ARG A 168 2.75 -14.25 4.10
C ARG A 168 3.24 -15.24 5.14
N THR A 169 4.49 -15.62 4.97
CA THR A 169 5.30 -16.32 5.97
C THR A 169 6.49 -15.43 6.32
N LYS A 170 7.37 -15.91 7.20
CA LYS A 170 8.59 -15.18 7.57
C LYS A 170 9.50 -14.82 6.37
N ASN A 171 9.59 -15.66 5.35
CA ASN A 171 10.59 -15.52 4.28
C ASN A 171 9.97 -15.54 2.86
N GLN A 172 8.65 -15.65 2.77
CA GLN A 172 7.96 -15.79 1.50
C GLN A 172 6.61 -15.10 1.56
N THR A 173 6.34 -14.31 0.53
CA THR A 173 5.06 -13.67 0.29
C THR A 173 4.52 -14.13 -1.06
N LYS A 174 3.27 -14.61 -1.09
CA LYS A 174 2.58 -15.00 -2.32
C LYS A 174 1.37 -14.12 -2.52
N LEU A 175 1.22 -13.54 -3.70
CA LEU A 175 0.03 -12.80 -4.10
C LEU A 175 -0.63 -13.51 -5.27
N GLN A 176 -1.94 -13.68 -5.20
CA GLN A 176 -2.76 -14.19 -6.30
C GLN A 176 -3.88 -13.19 -6.58
N ASN A 177 -3.94 -12.69 -7.81
CA ASN A 177 -5.07 -11.93 -8.32
C ASN A 177 -5.97 -12.86 -9.14
N PHE A 178 -7.14 -13.21 -8.62
CA PHE A 178 -8.09 -14.13 -9.25
C PHE A 178 -8.88 -13.47 -10.37
N LEU A 179 -9.14 -12.15 -10.29
CA LEU A 179 -9.86 -11.45 -11.34
C LEU A 179 -9.01 -11.30 -12.61
N ARG A 180 -7.73 -10.98 -12.45
CA ARG A 180 -6.79 -10.70 -13.56
C ARG A 180 -5.86 -11.85 -13.91
N GLN A 181 -5.97 -12.97 -13.20
CA GLN A 181 -5.26 -14.23 -13.51
C GLN A 181 -3.73 -14.07 -13.54
N TYR A 182 -3.19 -13.37 -12.55
CA TYR A 182 -1.74 -13.30 -12.31
C TYR A 182 -1.39 -13.60 -10.86
N SER A 183 -0.14 -13.96 -10.63
CA SER A 183 0.40 -14.19 -9.30
C SER A 183 1.88 -13.80 -9.19
N TYR A 184 2.30 -13.60 -7.95
CA TYR A 184 3.69 -13.41 -7.56
C TYR A 184 4.05 -14.40 -6.44
N ASP A 185 5.21 -15.01 -6.56
CA ASP A 185 5.91 -15.70 -5.47
C ASP A 185 7.19 -14.90 -5.18
N ILE A 186 7.23 -14.28 -4.00
CA ILE A 186 8.28 -13.36 -3.56
C ILE A 186 9.07 -14.06 -2.47
N GLN A 187 10.33 -14.36 -2.74
CA GLN A 187 11.29 -14.84 -1.75
C GLN A 187 12.01 -13.65 -1.15
N GLU A 188 11.90 -13.50 0.16
CA GLU A 188 12.49 -12.39 0.90
C GLU A 188 13.94 -12.72 1.26
N GLY A 189 14.88 -11.84 0.89
CA GLY A 189 16.26 -11.94 1.32
C GLY A 189 16.38 -11.67 2.81
N THR A 190 17.09 -12.54 3.52
CA THR A 190 17.53 -12.36 4.91
C THR A 190 18.61 -11.30 5.05
#